data_AF-A6GHG5-F1
#
_entry.id   AF-A6GHG5-F1
#
_cell.length_a   1.000
_cell.length_b   1.000
_cell.length_c   1.000
_cell.angle_alpha   90.00
_cell.angle_beta   90.00
_cell.angle_gamma   90.00
#
_symmetry.space_group_name_H-M   'P 1'
#
loop_
_entity.id
_entity.type
_entity.pdbx_description
1 polymer ?
#
loop_
_entity_poly.entity_id
_entity_poly.type
_entity_poly.pdbx_seq_one_letter_code
_entity_poly.pdbx_strand_id
1 'polypeptide(L)'
;MSNVALLHAQALHLSLSNSQEAPAATSDIALALEQAPAPALDEAWSVARTRAVVEALITDCVGAISMVEIGPAAKVRESAMRTVSGVAASYASAGQHVASKTISTLKKLTQAQLETMRLSEAEVRRANQVCYAAGKVWSAATGSGAPSEVAALRSKVEDKHLRLSRFTEANLERMLLGGQMFNALRKAINAAGGRTKLEVKSAASARRRCAEDFFEASPLPRQLGIRVSDLDVYIRSGFGEDKAGWQRVALGNAASGEANDELGARIQGAAEGEGGWQLPRIDIGNAVEAALEESALASDLDILQAAITIHSQGGRQAYRDRAEGYFRDLRARREAGDPWSFPGA
;
A
#
# COMPACT_ATOMS: atom_id res chain seq x y z
N MET A 1 -25.70 19.98 -2.36
CA MET A 1 -26.15 19.70 -3.74
C MET A 1 -26.74 21.00 -4.27
N SER A 2 -26.12 21.59 -5.30
CA SER A 2 -26.41 22.95 -5.76
C SER A 2 -27.78 23.04 -6.45
N ASN A 3 -28.58 24.04 -6.09
CA ASN A 3 -29.94 24.32 -6.58
C ASN A 3 -30.05 24.45 -8.12
N VAL A 4 -28.92 24.58 -8.82
CA VAL A 4 -28.87 24.68 -10.29
C VAL A 4 -29.15 23.33 -10.97
N ALA A 5 -28.74 22.21 -10.36
CA ALA A 5 -28.99 20.88 -10.93
C ALA A 5 -30.47 20.47 -10.82
N LEU A 6 -31.19 20.97 -9.81
CA LEU A 6 -32.61 20.70 -9.62
C LEU A 6 -33.48 21.48 -10.62
N LEU A 7 -33.08 22.71 -10.96
CA LEU A 7 -33.77 23.54 -11.94
C LEU A 7 -33.59 23.02 -13.38
N HIS A 8 -32.43 22.46 -13.72
CA HIS A 8 -32.19 21.91 -15.06
C HIS A 8 -32.98 20.62 -15.31
N ALA A 9 -33.15 19.78 -14.28
CA ALA A 9 -33.97 18.57 -14.37
C ALA A 9 -35.48 18.86 -14.43
N GLN A 10 -35.96 19.90 -13.76
CA GLN A 10 -37.38 20.30 -13.83
C GLN A 10 -37.75 20.93 -15.18
N ALA A 11 -36.84 21.67 -15.83
CA ALA A 11 -37.09 22.25 -17.15
C ALA A 11 -37.18 21.18 -18.26
N LEU A 12 -36.35 20.14 -18.20
CA LEU A 12 -36.39 19.02 -19.16
C LEU A 12 -37.63 18.13 -18.99
N HIS A 13 -38.16 17.99 -17.77
CA HIS A 13 -39.36 17.18 -17.54
C HIS A 13 -40.66 17.87 -17.98
N LEU A 14 -40.70 19.21 -17.97
CA LEU A 14 -41.86 19.98 -18.46
C LEU A 14 -41.92 20.09 -19.99
N SER A 15 -40.79 19.90 -20.70
CA SER A 15 -40.76 19.96 -22.17
C SER A 15 -41.26 18.69 -22.87
N LEU A 16 -41.41 17.56 -22.16
CA LEU A 16 -41.89 16.29 -22.73
C LEU A 16 -43.37 16.01 -22.45
N SER A 17 -44.10 16.98 -21.89
CA SER A 17 -45.49 16.80 -21.48
C SER A 17 -46.30 18.07 -21.70
N ASN A 18 -46.49 18.47 -22.95
CA ASN A 18 -47.76 19.01 -23.46
C ASN A 18 -47.60 19.43 -24.93
N SER A 19 -48.44 18.84 -25.77
CA SER A 19 -48.68 19.24 -27.15
C SER A 19 -49.51 20.54 -27.21
N GLN A 20 -49.48 21.19 -28.37
CA GLN A 20 -50.44 22.18 -28.88
C GLN A 20 -50.30 23.65 -28.44
N GLU A 21 -50.05 24.48 -29.46
CA GLU A 21 -50.40 25.89 -29.70
C GLU A 21 -50.02 27.01 -28.70
N ALA A 22 -49.16 27.91 -29.23
CA ALA A 22 -49.00 29.36 -28.99
C ALA A 22 -48.25 29.84 -27.71
N PRO A 23 -47.71 31.09 -27.67
CA PRO A 23 -47.43 32.10 -28.71
C PRO A 23 -45.94 32.54 -28.75
N ALA A 24 -45.61 33.50 -29.63
CA ALA A 24 -44.29 34.01 -29.99
C ALA A 24 -43.38 34.65 -28.89
N ALA A 25 -43.54 34.29 -27.62
CA ALA A 25 -42.70 34.79 -26.51
C ALA A 25 -41.45 33.93 -26.24
N THR A 26 -41.35 32.74 -26.85
CA THR A 26 -40.20 31.83 -26.73
C THR A 26 -39.00 32.24 -27.59
N SER A 27 -39.20 33.12 -28.58
CA SER A 27 -38.12 33.55 -29.49
C SER A 27 -37.14 34.51 -28.82
N ASP A 28 -37.62 35.40 -27.93
CA ASP A 28 -36.77 36.44 -27.33
C ASP A 28 -35.91 35.92 -26.17
N ILE A 29 -36.36 34.89 -25.45
CA ILE A 29 -35.57 34.25 -24.39
C ILE A 29 -34.48 33.34 -25.00
N ALA A 30 -34.78 32.66 -26.11
CA ALA A 30 -33.80 31.87 -26.85
C ALA A 30 -32.70 32.78 -27.45
N LEU A 31 -33.07 33.93 -28.03
CA LEU A 31 -32.10 34.91 -28.55
C LEU A 31 -31.27 35.57 -27.43
N ALA A 32 -31.84 35.83 -26.26
CA ALA A 32 -31.13 36.41 -25.12
C ALA A 32 -30.13 35.42 -24.47
N LEU A 33 -30.39 34.11 -24.54
CA LEU A 33 -29.45 33.07 -24.10
C LEU A 33 -28.35 32.81 -25.13
N GLU A 34 -28.60 33.06 -26.42
CA GLU A 34 -27.63 32.92 -27.50
C GLU A 34 -26.71 34.14 -27.64
N GLN A 35 -27.14 35.32 -27.17
CA GLN A 35 -26.34 36.55 -27.11
C GLN A 35 -25.71 36.84 -25.75
N ALA A 36 -25.97 36.02 -24.73
CA ALA A 36 -25.22 36.10 -23.49
C ALA A 36 -23.76 35.74 -23.80
N PRO A 37 -22.78 36.62 -23.54
CA PRO A 37 -21.38 36.23 -23.68
C PRO A 37 -21.19 34.98 -22.83
N ALA A 38 -20.72 33.90 -23.46
CA ALA A 38 -20.37 32.69 -22.74
C ALA A 38 -19.54 33.11 -21.51
N PRO A 39 -19.87 32.66 -20.29
CA PRO A 39 -19.04 32.97 -19.15
C PRO A 39 -17.62 32.56 -19.54
N ALA A 40 -16.69 33.52 -19.54
CA ALA A 40 -15.32 33.28 -19.92
C ALA A 40 -14.79 32.12 -19.09
N LEU A 41 -14.76 30.93 -19.71
CA LEU A 41 -14.20 29.71 -19.13
C LEU A 41 -12.67 29.68 -19.26
N ASP A 42 -12.08 30.77 -19.74
CA ASP A 42 -10.66 30.87 -20.09
C ASP A 42 -10.05 32.14 -19.51
N GLU A 43 -9.69 32.14 -18.23
CA GLU A 43 -8.59 33.00 -17.71
C GLU A 43 -8.19 32.73 -16.25
N ALA A 44 -8.97 31.98 -15.45
CA ALA A 44 -8.66 31.76 -14.03
C ALA A 44 -7.71 30.58 -13.73
N TRP A 45 -7.31 29.78 -14.73
CA TRP A 45 -6.56 28.53 -14.53
C TRP A 45 -5.04 28.67 -14.67
N SER A 46 -4.52 29.89 -14.78
CA SER A 46 -3.08 30.17 -14.98
C SER A 46 -2.40 30.78 -13.76
N VAL A 47 -2.74 30.36 -12.54
CA VAL A 47 -1.94 30.70 -11.36
C VAL A 47 -1.26 29.42 -10.89
N ALA A 48 0.06 29.36 -11.07
CA ALA A 48 0.88 28.31 -10.48
C ALA A 48 0.54 28.20 -8.98
N ARG A 49 0.24 26.98 -8.51
CA ARG A 49 -0.06 26.73 -7.11
C ARG A 49 1.05 27.29 -6.24
N THR A 50 0.69 28.04 -5.21
CA THR A 50 1.68 28.50 -4.24
C THR A 50 2.26 27.31 -3.49
N ARG A 51 3.49 27.44 -2.97
CA ARG A 51 4.13 26.39 -2.18
C ARG A 51 3.26 25.92 -1.01
N ALA A 52 2.59 26.85 -0.32
CA ALA A 52 1.69 26.52 0.78
C ALA A 52 0.48 25.67 0.33
N VAL A 53 -0.07 25.93 -0.85
CA VAL A 53 -1.15 25.11 -1.43
C VAL A 53 -0.66 23.70 -1.76
N VAL A 54 0.56 23.58 -2.31
CA VAL A 54 1.17 22.28 -2.60
C VAL A 54 1.44 21.48 -1.32
N GLU A 55 2.02 22.10 -0.29
CA GLU A 55 2.28 21.44 1.00
C GLU A 55 1.00 20.97 1.68
N ALA A 56 -0.07 21.75 1.60
CA ALA A 56 -1.37 21.39 2.15
C ALA A 56 -2.03 20.25 1.34
N LEU A 57 -1.90 20.25 0.01
CA LEU A 57 -2.35 19.16 -0.85
C LEU A 57 -1.58 17.85 -0.56
N ILE A 58 -0.27 17.91 -0.39
CA ILE A 58 0.55 16.76 0.01
C ILE A 58 0.05 16.21 1.34
N THR A 59 -0.20 17.06 2.32
CA THR A 59 -0.68 16.65 3.65
C THR A 59 -2.02 15.91 3.55
N ASP A 60 -2.98 16.45 2.80
CA ASP A 60 -4.30 15.82 2.58
C ASP A 60 -4.16 14.48 1.84
N CYS A 61 -3.33 14.40 0.80
CA CYS A 61 -3.08 13.17 0.05
C CYS A 61 -2.41 12.09 0.90
N VAL A 62 -1.37 12.44 1.68
CA VAL A 62 -0.69 11.51 2.58
C VAL A 62 -1.68 11.00 3.63
N GLY A 63 -2.43 11.90 4.27
CA GLY A 63 -3.46 11.52 5.25
C GLY A 63 -4.50 10.57 4.66
N ALA A 64 -5.07 10.91 3.51
CA ALA A 64 -6.10 10.12 2.85
C ALA A 64 -5.60 8.72 2.49
N ILE A 65 -4.44 8.62 1.83
CA ILE A 65 -3.85 7.35 1.39
C ILE A 65 -3.48 6.49 2.60
N SER A 66 -2.82 7.07 3.62
CA SER A 66 -2.49 6.33 4.84
C SER A 66 -3.74 5.87 5.60
N MET A 67 -4.81 6.67 5.68
CA MET A 67 -6.06 6.23 6.32
C MET A 67 -6.73 5.05 5.61
N VAL A 68 -6.54 4.89 4.29
CA VAL A 68 -6.98 3.67 3.58
C VAL A 68 -6.12 2.46 3.98
N GLU A 69 -4.82 2.65 4.19
CA GLU A 69 -3.84 1.61 4.45
C GLU A 69 -3.85 1.13 5.90
N ILE A 70 -3.94 2.05 6.88
CA ILE A 70 -3.89 1.71 8.31
C ILE A 70 -5.25 1.88 9.02
N GLY A 71 -6.16 2.69 8.48
CA GLY A 71 -7.48 2.98 9.03
C GLY A 71 -7.66 4.44 9.49
N PRO A 72 -8.91 4.93 9.67
CA PRO A 72 -9.21 6.33 9.97
C PRO A 72 -8.89 6.75 11.43
N ALA A 73 -8.93 5.80 12.37
CA ALA A 73 -8.54 6.02 13.77
C ALA A 73 -7.08 5.65 14.04
N ALA A 74 -6.30 5.33 13.00
CA ALA A 74 -5.17 4.44 13.15
C ALA A 74 -3.91 5.17 13.62
N LYS A 75 -3.44 4.72 14.79
CA LYS A 75 -2.04 4.81 15.19
C LYS A 75 -1.25 3.81 14.35
N VAL A 76 0.01 4.15 14.12
CA VAL A 76 0.98 3.28 13.48
C VAL A 76 1.08 1.94 14.22
N ARG A 77 1.02 0.82 13.48
CA ARG A 77 0.99 -0.56 14.03
C ARG A 77 1.69 -1.54 13.11
N GLU A 78 2.34 -2.56 13.68
CA GLU A 78 2.86 -3.69 12.89
C GLU A 78 1.72 -4.56 12.33
N SER A 79 2.03 -5.38 11.31
CA SER A 79 1.09 -6.41 10.83
C SER A 79 0.69 -7.33 12.00
N ALA A 80 -0.62 -7.53 12.16
CA ALA A 80 -1.16 -8.46 13.16
C ALA A 80 -0.96 -9.93 12.77
N MET A 81 -0.53 -10.20 11.53
CA MET A 81 -0.29 -11.55 11.02
C MET A 81 1.06 -12.07 11.50
N ARG A 82 1.07 -13.27 12.08
CA ARG A 82 2.32 -13.98 12.38
C ARG A 82 2.87 -14.64 11.12
N THR A 83 4.05 -14.20 10.68
CA THR A 83 4.76 -14.84 9.58
C THR A 83 5.47 -16.10 10.06
N VAL A 84 5.75 -17.04 9.15
CA VAL A 84 6.56 -18.22 9.46
C VAL A 84 7.99 -17.84 9.84
N SER A 85 8.48 -16.66 9.43
CA SER A 85 9.81 -16.18 9.85
C SER A 85 9.86 -15.75 11.32
N GLY A 86 8.71 -15.60 11.99
CA GLY A 86 8.61 -15.24 13.39
C GLY A 86 8.64 -13.73 13.69
N VAL A 87 8.65 -12.88 12.65
CA VAL A 87 8.58 -11.42 12.77
C VAL A 87 7.36 -10.87 12.02
N ALA A 88 6.89 -9.66 12.33
CA ALA A 88 5.81 -9.05 11.55
C ALA A 88 6.26 -8.77 10.10
N ALA A 89 5.34 -8.84 9.13
CA ALA A 89 5.66 -8.65 7.71
C ALA A 89 6.03 -7.19 7.37
N SER A 90 5.27 -6.24 7.93
CA SER A 90 5.48 -4.80 7.77
C SER A 90 6.08 -4.21 9.04
N TYR A 91 6.81 -3.12 8.87
CA TYR A 91 7.15 -2.24 9.99
C TYR A 91 5.88 -1.60 10.55
N ALA A 92 5.95 -1.12 11.78
CA ALA A 92 4.95 -0.21 12.30
C ALA A 92 5.15 1.14 11.59
N SER A 93 4.49 1.33 10.44
CA SER A 93 4.41 2.62 9.75
C SER A 93 3.02 2.91 9.22
N ALA A 94 2.74 4.19 8.93
CA ALA A 94 1.42 4.62 8.48
C ALA A 94 1.08 4.17 7.05
N GLY A 95 2.07 3.73 6.28
CA GLY A 95 1.92 3.26 4.91
C GLY A 95 2.10 1.74 4.72
N GLN A 96 1.99 0.96 5.80
CA GLN A 96 2.28 -0.48 5.81
C GLN A 96 3.61 -0.86 5.14
N HIS A 97 4.67 -0.08 5.39
CA HIS A 97 5.95 -0.30 4.72
C HIS A 97 6.54 -1.66 5.09
N VAL A 98 6.73 -2.52 4.09
CA VAL A 98 7.54 -3.74 4.20
C VAL A 98 9.02 -3.42 3.93
N ALA A 99 9.92 -4.36 4.23
CA ALA A 99 11.37 -4.19 4.02
C ALA A 99 11.72 -3.68 2.61
N SER A 100 11.23 -4.34 1.56
CA SER A 100 11.52 -3.95 0.18
C SER A 100 10.96 -2.58 -0.21
N LYS A 101 9.75 -2.23 0.27
CA LYS A 101 9.13 -0.94 0.00
C LYS A 101 9.88 0.19 0.72
N THR A 102 10.23 -0.02 2.00
CA THR A 102 11.08 0.89 2.79
C THR A 102 12.36 1.22 2.04
N ILE A 103 13.11 0.20 1.62
CA ILE A 103 14.36 0.38 0.88
C ILE A 103 14.10 1.07 -0.47
N SER A 104 13.02 0.73 -1.17
CA SER A 104 12.67 1.41 -2.42
C SER A 104 12.36 2.89 -2.24
N THR A 105 11.73 3.28 -1.13
CA THR A 105 11.49 4.69 -0.79
C THR A 105 12.80 5.39 -0.43
N LEU A 106 13.63 4.77 0.42
CA LEU A 106 14.94 5.31 0.80
C LEU A 106 15.86 5.54 -0.41
N LYS A 107 15.80 4.68 -1.43
CA LYS A 107 16.57 4.85 -2.68
C LYS A 107 16.22 6.10 -3.48
N LYS A 108 15.06 6.74 -3.21
CA LYS A 108 14.65 7.99 -3.87
C LYS A 108 15.18 9.23 -3.14
N LEU A 109 15.78 9.06 -1.97
CA LEU A 109 16.28 10.15 -1.15
C LEU A 109 17.69 10.55 -1.53
N THR A 110 18.00 11.84 -1.37
CA THR A 110 19.37 12.36 -1.46
C THR A 110 20.22 11.89 -0.28
N GLN A 111 21.54 11.88 -0.43
CA GLN A 111 22.46 11.57 0.67
C GLN A 111 22.20 12.44 1.92
N ALA A 112 21.93 13.74 1.74
CA ALA A 112 21.62 14.65 2.86
C ALA A 112 20.35 14.22 3.62
N GLN A 113 19.30 13.77 2.92
CA GLN A 113 18.09 13.25 3.55
C GLN A 113 18.35 11.92 4.26
N LEU A 114 19.13 11.02 3.66
CA LEU A 114 19.51 9.75 4.28
C LEU A 114 20.31 9.94 5.57
N GLU A 115 21.19 10.93 5.62
CA GLU A 115 21.99 11.25 6.81
C GLU A 115 21.13 11.68 7.99
N THR A 116 20.00 12.36 7.76
CA THR A 116 19.02 12.66 8.84
C THR A 116 18.45 11.40 9.49
N MET A 117 18.45 10.28 8.75
CA MET A 117 18.04 8.96 9.21
C MET A 117 19.23 8.08 9.62
N ARG A 118 20.45 8.64 9.69
CA ARG A 118 21.70 7.93 9.98
C ARG A 118 22.00 6.78 9.01
N LEU A 119 21.63 6.98 7.74
CA LEU A 119 21.86 6.06 6.64
C LEU A 119 22.72 6.72 5.56
N SER A 120 23.43 5.89 4.81
CA SER A 120 24.14 6.28 3.59
C SER A 120 23.54 5.59 2.36
N GLU A 121 23.78 6.15 1.17
CA GLU A 121 23.43 5.50 -0.10
C GLU A 121 24.02 4.09 -0.22
N ALA A 122 25.25 3.89 0.26
CA ALA A 122 25.91 2.58 0.23
C ALA A 122 25.17 1.55 1.08
N GLU A 123 24.68 1.95 2.25
CA GLU A 123 23.89 1.10 3.15
C GLU A 123 22.53 0.76 2.55
N VAL A 124 21.85 1.73 1.94
CA VAL A 124 20.57 1.48 1.24
C VAL A 124 20.77 0.52 0.07
N ARG A 125 21.86 0.68 -0.71
CA ARG A 125 22.24 -0.27 -1.78
C ARG A 125 22.51 -1.66 -1.22
N ARG A 126 23.25 -1.77 -0.12
CA ARG A 126 23.54 -3.05 0.58
C ARG A 126 22.24 -3.70 1.06
N ALA A 127 21.36 -2.95 1.72
CA ALA A 127 20.05 -3.45 2.17
C ALA A 127 19.21 -3.99 1.01
N ASN A 128 19.19 -3.29 -0.13
CA ASN A 128 18.51 -3.75 -1.34
C ASN A 128 19.05 -5.09 -1.85
N GLN A 129 20.38 -5.26 -1.87
CA GLN A 129 21.02 -6.51 -2.27
C GLN A 129 20.68 -7.67 -1.31
N VAL A 130 20.67 -7.41 0.00
CA VAL A 130 20.26 -8.38 1.03
C VAL A 130 18.81 -8.82 0.80
N CYS A 131 17.87 -7.88 0.66
CA CYS A 131 16.47 -8.20 0.43
C CYS A 131 16.20 -8.93 -0.90
N TYR A 132 16.96 -8.61 -1.95
CA TYR A 132 16.91 -9.31 -3.23
C TYR A 132 17.39 -10.76 -3.08
N ALA A 133 18.55 -10.96 -2.45
CA ALA A 133 19.11 -12.28 -2.18
C ALA A 133 18.17 -13.12 -1.31
N ALA A 134 17.64 -12.53 -0.23
CA ALA A 134 16.66 -13.17 0.65
C ALA A 134 15.41 -13.61 -0.14
N GLY A 135 14.94 -12.77 -1.07
CA GLY A 135 13.84 -13.11 -1.97
C GLY A 135 14.13 -14.31 -2.89
N LYS A 136 15.37 -14.45 -3.37
CA LYS A 136 15.78 -15.61 -4.19
C LYS A 136 15.79 -16.90 -3.37
N VAL A 137 16.35 -16.87 -2.15
CA VAL A 137 16.34 -18.02 -1.23
C VAL A 137 14.90 -18.41 -0.88
N TRP A 138 14.06 -17.44 -0.53
CA TRP A 138 12.64 -17.66 -0.20
C TRP A 138 11.87 -18.31 -1.35
N SER A 139 12.03 -17.82 -2.58
CA SER A 139 11.37 -18.41 -3.75
C SER A 139 11.80 -19.86 -3.99
N ALA A 140 13.08 -20.18 -3.78
CA ALA A 140 13.58 -21.56 -3.92
C ALA A 140 13.04 -22.48 -2.81
N ALA A 141 12.92 -21.98 -1.58
CA ALA A 141 12.44 -22.74 -0.43
C ALA A 141 10.91 -22.93 -0.38
N THR A 142 10.14 -22.08 -1.06
CA THR A 142 8.66 -22.07 -0.98
C THR A 142 7.94 -22.33 -2.30
N GLY A 143 8.69 -22.36 -3.40
CA GLY A 143 8.19 -22.58 -4.75
C GLY A 143 7.74 -24.01 -5.05
N SER A 144 7.27 -24.23 -6.27
CA SER A 144 6.94 -25.57 -6.76
C SER A 144 8.21 -26.42 -6.81
N GLY A 145 8.16 -27.62 -6.22
CA GLY A 145 9.35 -28.48 -6.07
C GLY A 145 10.37 -27.95 -5.06
N ALA A 146 9.94 -27.16 -4.07
CA ALA A 146 10.78 -26.79 -2.93
C ALA A 146 11.45 -28.04 -2.33
N PRO A 147 12.75 -27.99 -2.02
CA PRO A 147 13.44 -29.09 -1.38
C PRO A 147 12.91 -29.33 0.05
N SER A 148 13.17 -30.51 0.61
CA SER A 148 12.84 -30.84 2.00
C SER A 148 13.99 -30.58 2.97
N GLU A 149 15.21 -30.38 2.47
CA GLU A 149 16.45 -30.30 3.26
C GLU A 149 17.34 -29.13 2.82
N VAL A 150 18.14 -28.61 3.75
CA VAL A 150 18.99 -27.44 3.50
C VAL A 150 20.07 -27.72 2.46
N ALA A 151 20.67 -28.92 2.45
CA ALA A 151 21.66 -29.30 1.45
C ALA A 151 21.11 -29.17 0.02
N ALA A 152 19.89 -29.67 -0.21
CA ALA A 152 19.22 -29.56 -1.51
C ALA A 152 18.79 -28.11 -1.84
N LEU A 153 18.46 -27.29 -0.84
CA LEU A 153 18.24 -25.85 -1.04
C LEU A 153 19.52 -25.15 -1.50
N ARG A 154 20.66 -25.47 -0.88
CA ARG A 154 21.96 -24.88 -1.23
C ARG A 154 22.35 -25.22 -2.68
N SER A 155 22.05 -26.42 -3.17
CA SER A 155 22.28 -26.78 -4.57
C SER A 155 21.36 -26.05 -5.57
N LYS A 156 20.23 -25.49 -5.11
CA LYS A 156 19.25 -24.77 -5.96
C LYS A 156 19.45 -23.25 -5.98
N VAL A 157 20.24 -22.71 -5.07
CA VAL A 157 20.44 -21.27 -4.92
C VAL A 157 21.91 -20.95 -5.15
N GLU A 158 22.19 -19.96 -5.99
CA GLU A 158 23.57 -19.50 -6.18
C GLU A 158 24.22 -19.07 -4.85
N ASP A 159 25.47 -19.48 -4.62
CA ASP A 159 26.22 -19.20 -3.39
C ASP A 159 26.23 -17.71 -3.01
N LYS A 160 26.28 -16.83 -4.02
CA LYS A 160 26.24 -15.39 -3.81
C LYS A 160 24.96 -14.95 -3.08
N HIS A 161 23.81 -15.57 -3.36
CA HIS A 161 22.53 -15.24 -2.74
C HIS A 161 22.44 -15.83 -1.34
N LEU A 162 22.95 -17.04 -1.11
CA LEU A 162 23.05 -17.61 0.22
C LEU A 162 23.88 -16.71 1.14
N ARG A 163 25.08 -16.31 0.68
CA ARG A 163 25.98 -15.41 1.43
C ARG A 163 25.34 -14.03 1.67
N LEU A 164 24.78 -13.39 0.64
CA LEU A 164 24.20 -12.04 0.77
C LEU A 164 22.91 -11.99 1.58
N SER A 165 22.13 -13.08 1.61
CA SER A 165 20.88 -13.13 2.38
C SER A 165 21.11 -13.16 3.89
N ARG A 166 22.33 -13.50 4.34
CA ARG A 166 22.71 -13.61 5.75
C ARG A 166 21.88 -14.60 6.55
N PHE A 167 21.19 -15.53 5.89
CA PHE A 167 20.42 -16.55 6.60
C PHE A 167 21.36 -17.55 7.28
N THR A 168 21.06 -17.83 8.55
CA THR A 168 21.68 -18.91 9.31
C THR A 168 21.06 -20.26 8.89
N GLU A 169 21.70 -21.36 9.29
CA GLU A 169 21.15 -22.71 9.04
C GLU A 169 19.73 -22.84 9.61
N ALA A 170 19.51 -22.41 10.86
CA ALA A 170 18.19 -22.41 11.50
C ALA A 170 17.14 -21.58 10.73
N ASN A 171 17.56 -20.48 10.09
CA ASN A 171 16.67 -19.71 9.22
C ASN A 171 16.26 -20.53 7.99
N LEU A 172 17.22 -21.21 7.35
CA LEU A 172 16.95 -22.03 6.16
C LEU A 172 16.05 -23.24 6.50
N GLU A 173 16.31 -23.94 7.60
CA GLU A 173 15.47 -25.04 8.09
C GLU A 173 14.03 -24.58 8.33
N ARG A 174 13.86 -23.47 9.07
CA ARG A 174 12.55 -22.90 9.36
C ARG A 174 11.83 -22.42 8.10
N MET A 175 12.56 -21.87 7.13
CA MET A 175 12.01 -21.45 5.85
C MET A 175 11.52 -22.63 5.01
N LEU A 176 12.27 -23.74 4.98
CA LEU A 176 11.84 -24.98 4.32
C LEU A 176 10.61 -25.58 4.97
N LEU A 177 10.54 -25.58 6.31
CA LEU A 177 9.35 -26.00 7.04
C LEU A 177 8.13 -25.13 6.69
N GLY A 178 8.33 -23.81 6.57
CA GLY A 178 7.33 -22.88 6.05
C GLY A 178 6.88 -23.23 4.63
N GLY A 179 7.82 -23.53 3.73
CA GLY A 179 7.54 -23.97 2.37
C GLY A 179 6.69 -25.25 2.30
N GLN A 180 6.99 -26.23 3.15
CA GLN A 180 6.19 -27.45 3.30
C GLN A 180 4.77 -27.12 3.78
N MET A 181 4.64 -26.25 4.79
CA MET A 181 3.35 -25.79 5.28
C MET A 181 2.53 -25.11 4.16
N PHE A 182 3.14 -24.21 3.39
CA PHE A 182 2.45 -23.52 2.30
C PHE A 182 2.00 -24.48 1.20
N ASN A 183 2.82 -25.48 0.86
CA ASN A 183 2.47 -26.50 -0.12
C ASN A 183 1.29 -27.35 0.37
N ALA A 184 1.29 -27.78 1.64
CA ALA A 184 0.22 -28.54 2.24
C ALA A 184 -1.08 -27.72 2.35
N LEU A 185 -0.98 -26.45 2.79
CA LEU A 185 -2.11 -25.54 2.86
C LEU A 185 -2.71 -25.26 1.48
N ARG A 186 -1.89 -25.08 0.43
CA ARG A 186 -2.38 -24.96 -0.95
C ARG A 186 -3.17 -26.18 -1.41
N LYS A 187 -2.74 -27.39 -1.04
CA LYS A 187 -3.52 -28.61 -1.32
C LYS A 187 -4.86 -28.60 -0.59
N ALA A 188 -4.90 -28.20 0.68
CA ALA A 188 -6.13 -28.07 1.45
C ALA A 188 -7.09 -27.02 0.83
N ILE A 189 -6.58 -25.85 0.46
CA ILE A 189 -7.33 -24.80 -0.24
C ILE A 189 -7.94 -25.33 -1.54
N ASN A 190 -7.16 -26.07 -2.34
CA ASN A 190 -7.63 -26.65 -3.58
C ASN A 190 -8.71 -27.71 -3.35
N ALA A 191 -8.55 -28.57 -2.35
CA ALA A 191 -9.55 -29.56 -1.94
C ALA A 191 -10.85 -28.91 -1.46
N ALA A 192 -10.77 -27.75 -0.80
CA ALA A 192 -11.91 -26.94 -0.38
C ALA A 192 -12.56 -26.13 -1.51
N GLY A 193 -12.20 -26.39 -2.78
CA GLY A 193 -12.80 -25.76 -3.96
C GLY A 193 -12.01 -24.58 -4.54
N GLY A 194 -10.80 -24.33 -4.05
CA GLY A 194 -9.86 -23.37 -4.62
C GLY A 194 -9.92 -21.98 -4.00
N ARG A 195 -8.85 -21.19 -4.23
CA ARG A 195 -8.67 -19.87 -3.62
C ARG A 195 -9.75 -18.86 -4.01
N THR A 196 -10.17 -18.84 -5.27
CA THR A 196 -11.19 -17.90 -5.78
C THR A 196 -12.53 -18.03 -5.06
N LYS A 197 -12.89 -19.25 -4.64
CA LYS A 197 -14.09 -19.49 -3.82
C LYS A 197 -13.91 -19.06 -2.37
N LEU A 198 -12.70 -19.18 -1.86
CA LEU A 198 -12.39 -18.93 -0.46
C LEU A 198 -12.09 -17.45 -0.18
N GLU A 199 -11.53 -16.68 -1.11
CA GLU A 199 -11.12 -15.30 -0.84
C GLU A 199 -12.28 -14.28 -0.76
N VAL A 200 -13.47 -14.63 -1.26
CA VAL A 200 -14.64 -13.73 -1.21
C VAL A 200 -15.15 -13.54 0.22
N LYS A 201 -15.68 -12.34 0.52
CA LYS A 201 -16.13 -11.98 1.88
C LYS A 201 -17.18 -12.94 2.44
N SER A 202 -18.09 -13.43 1.60
CA SER A 202 -19.15 -14.39 1.95
C SER A 202 -18.63 -15.78 2.32
N ALA A 203 -17.39 -16.13 1.96
CA ALA A 203 -16.77 -17.42 2.25
C ALA A 203 -16.02 -17.45 3.60
N ALA A 204 -16.25 -16.48 4.49
CA ALA A 204 -15.54 -16.39 5.78
C ALA A 204 -15.64 -17.68 6.61
N SER A 205 -16.83 -18.27 6.73
CA SER A 205 -17.02 -19.52 7.47
C SER A 205 -16.32 -20.71 6.80
N ALA A 206 -16.31 -20.76 5.47
CA ALA A 206 -15.64 -21.82 4.71
C ALA A 206 -14.10 -21.72 4.81
N ARG A 207 -13.54 -20.51 4.74
CA ARG A 207 -12.11 -20.29 4.98
C ARG A 207 -11.69 -20.70 6.37
N ARG A 208 -12.44 -20.26 7.38
CA ARG A 208 -12.14 -20.57 8.77
C ARG A 208 -12.16 -22.08 9.01
N ARG A 209 -13.17 -22.78 8.47
CA ARG A 209 -13.22 -24.24 8.53
C ARG A 209 -12.01 -24.89 7.85
N CYS A 210 -11.64 -24.44 6.65
CA CYS A 210 -10.45 -24.94 5.96
C CYS A 210 -9.17 -24.73 6.79
N ALA A 211 -9.05 -23.58 7.49
CA ALA A 211 -7.93 -23.30 8.38
C ALA A 211 -7.92 -24.21 9.62
N GLU A 212 -9.08 -24.42 10.25
CA GLU A 212 -9.27 -25.31 11.40
C GLU A 212 -8.95 -26.77 11.03
N ASP A 213 -9.53 -27.27 9.93
CA ASP A 213 -9.30 -28.63 9.44
C ASP A 213 -7.81 -28.87 9.12
N PHE A 214 -7.15 -27.90 8.47
CA PHE A 214 -5.71 -27.99 8.18
C PHE A 214 -4.87 -27.96 9.46
N PHE A 215 -5.22 -27.10 10.42
CA PHE A 215 -4.51 -26.98 11.69
C PHE A 215 -4.60 -28.27 12.50
N GLU A 216 -5.73 -28.96 12.50
CA GLU A 216 -5.89 -30.24 13.17
C GLU A 216 -5.15 -31.37 12.44
N ALA A 217 -5.24 -31.42 11.11
CA ALA A 217 -4.64 -32.49 10.31
C ALA A 217 -3.11 -32.39 10.15
N SER A 218 -2.50 -31.22 10.39
CA SER A 218 -1.06 -31.00 10.17
C SER A 218 -0.33 -30.53 11.44
N PRO A 219 0.85 -31.09 11.76
CA PRO A 219 1.69 -30.57 12.83
C PRO A 219 2.44 -29.29 12.44
N LEU A 220 2.55 -28.97 11.14
CA LEU A 220 3.42 -27.90 10.63
C LEU A 220 3.08 -26.51 11.19
N PRO A 221 1.81 -26.07 11.26
CA PRO A 221 1.49 -24.76 11.83
C PRO A 221 1.92 -24.64 13.29
N ARG A 222 1.74 -25.70 14.09
CA ARG A 222 2.12 -25.73 15.50
C ARG A 222 3.65 -25.63 15.67
N GLN A 223 4.42 -26.36 14.88
CA GLN A 223 5.89 -26.27 14.86
C GLN A 223 6.39 -24.87 14.49
N LEU A 224 5.67 -24.19 13.59
CA LEU A 224 5.99 -22.83 13.16
C LEU A 224 5.41 -21.74 14.09
N GLY A 225 4.60 -22.09 15.10
CA GLY A 225 3.94 -21.13 15.98
C GLY A 225 2.82 -20.30 15.31
N ILE A 226 2.29 -20.81 14.20
CA ILE A 226 1.21 -20.22 13.40
C ILE A 226 -0.13 -20.65 14.00
N ARG A 227 -1.07 -19.71 14.15
CA ARG A 227 -2.41 -19.96 14.69
C ARG A 227 -3.42 -20.14 13.56
N VAL A 228 -4.60 -20.68 13.90
CA VAL A 228 -5.75 -20.76 12.97
C VAL A 228 -6.10 -19.39 12.37
N SER A 229 -6.04 -18.32 13.17
CA SER A 229 -6.30 -16.96 12.69
C SER A 229 -5.28 -16.50 11.64
N ASP A 230 -4.02 -16.91 11.75
CA ASP A 230 -2.99 -16.59 10.76
C ASP A 230 -3.21 -17.38 9.46
N LEU A 231 -3.65 -18.64 9.58
CA LEU A 231 -4.00 -19.48 8.44
C LEU A 231 -5.18 -18.91 7.62
N ASP A 232 -6.21 -18.35 8.27
CA ASP A 232 -7.29 -17.64 7.56
C ASP A 232 -6.73 -16.46 6.73
N VAL A 233 -5.79 -15.71 7.30
CA VAL A 233 -5.12 -14.62 6.56
C VAL A 233 -4.30 -15.16 5.40
N TYR A 234 -3.55 -16.26 5.56
CA TYR A 234 -2.82 -16.90 4.45
C TYR A 234 -3.73 -17.35 3.32
N ILE A 235 -4.88 -17.95 3.65
CA ILE A 235 -5.85 -18.40 2.65
C ILE A 235 -6.40 -17.20 1.85
N ARG A 236 -6.69 -16.09 2.53
CA ARG A 236 -7.24 -14.87 1.91
C ARG A 236 -6.20 -14.08 1.11
N SER A 237 -5.08 -13.74 1.75
CA SER A 237 -4.09 -12.78 1.26
C SER A 237 -2.90 -13.45 0.56
N GLY A 238 -2.69 -14.74 0.77
CA GLY A 238 -1.54 -15.49 0.24
C GLY A 238 -0.28 -15.32 1.09
N PHE A 239 0.87 -15.66 0.51
CA PHE A 239 2.14 -15.80 1.23
C PHE A 239 3.11 -14.62 1.05
N GLY A 240 2.66 -13.51 0.45
CA GLY A 240 3.53 -12.36 0.15
C GLY A 240 4.08 -11.69 1.40
N GLU A 241 3.29 -11.67 2.48
CA GLU A 241 3.69 -11.12 3.78
C GLU A 241 4.85 -11.90 4.42
N ASP A 242 4.95 -13.22 4.21
CA ASP A 242 6.11 -13.99 4.70
C ASP A 242 7.41 -13.59 4.02
N LYS A 243 7.37 -13.34 2.72
CA LYS A 243 8.57 -12.89 1.99
C LYS A 243 9.11 -11.61 2.61
N ALA A 244 8.23 -10.67 2.95
CA ALA A 244 8.60 -9.44 3.64
C ALA A 244 9.16 -9.71 5.05
N GLY A 245 8.54 -10.62 5.82
CA GLY A 245 9.06 -11.06 7.11
C GLY A 245 10.47 -11.66 7.01
N TRP A 246 10.74 -12.50 6.01
CA TRP A 246 12.08 -13.06 5.76
C TRP A 246 13.10 -12.02 5.32
N GLN A 247 12.70 -11.01 4.55
CA GLN A 247 13.56 -9.87 4.22
C GLN A 247 13.94 -9.06 5.47
N ARG A 248 13.03 -8.89 6.44
CA ARG A 248 13.35 -8.28 7.74
C ARG A 248 14.35 -9.11 8.54
N VAL A 249 14.16 -10.44 8.61
CA VAL A 249 15.12 -11.35 9.27
C VAL A 249 16.51 -11.24 8.63
N ALA A 250 16.58 -11.24 7.29
CA ALA A 250 17.83 -11.11 6.56
C ALA A 250 18.58 -9.80 6.87
N LEU A 251 17.84 -8.67 6.97
CA LEU A 251 18.42 -7.37 7.32
C LEU A 251 18.86 -7.30 8.78
N GLY A 252 18.13 -7.95 9.69
CA GLY A 252 18.44 -7.98 11.12
C GLY A 252 19.63 -8.86 11.48
N ASN A 253 19.97 -9.84 10.62
CA ASN A 253 21.16 -10.66 10.82
C ASN A 253 22.44 -9.85 10.48
N ALA A 254 23.42 -9.93 11.38
CA ALA A 254 24.75 -9.39 11.16
C ALA A 254 25.42 -10.03 9.94
N ALA A 255 26.21 -9.26 9.19
CA ALA A 255 27.08 -9.86 8.19
C ALA A 255 28.19 -10.68 8.87
N SER A 256 28.62 -11.77 8.23
CA SER A 256 29.73 -12.59 8.72
C SER A 256 30.96 -11.72 8.99
N GLY A 257 31.38 -11.64 10.26
CA GLY A 257 32.54 -10.85 10.70
C GLY A 257 32.24 -9.43 11.18
N GLU A 258 31.00 -8.95 11.10
CA GLU A 258 30.59 -7.62 11.58
C GLU A 258 29.62 -7.76 12.76
N ALA A 259 30.15 -8.05 13.96
CA ALA A 259 29.33 -8.28 15.16
C ALA A 259 28.39 -7.10 15.54
N ASN A 260 28.66 -5.90 15.03
CA ASN A 260 27.90 -4.67 15.28
C ASN A 260 27.22 -4.12 14.01
N ASP A 261 26.86 -4.97 13.03
CA ASP A 261 26.11 -4.51 11.86
C ASP A 261 24.65 -4.15 12.23
N GLU A 262 24.42 -2.87 12.51
CA GLU A 262 23.10 -2.30 12.85
C GLU A 262 22.26 -1.89 11.62
N LEU A 263 22.59 -2.37 10.41
CA LEU A 263 21.87 -1.99 9.19
C LEU A 263 20.36 -2.24 9.30
N GLY A 264 19.95 -3.43 9.76
CA GLY A 264 18.53 -3.77 9.92
C GLY A 264 17.80 -2.85 10.91
N ALA A 265 18.45 -2.53 12.04
CA ALA A 265 17.91 -1.64 13.05
C ALA A 265 17.75 -0.20 12.52
N ARG A 266 18.70 0.30 11.74
CA ARG A 266 18.61 1.64 11.13
C ARG A 266 17.57 1.73 10.02
N ILE A 267 17.42 0.68 9.20
CA ILE A 267 16.33 0.62 8.21
C ILE A 267 14.96 0.60 8.91
N GLN A 268 14.83 -0.16 10.01
CA GLN A 268 13.62 -0.14 10.83
C GLN A 268 13.38 1.24 11.46
N GLY A 269 14.42 1.85 12.04
CA GLY A 269 14.33 3.19 12.62
C GLY A 269 13.90 4.25 11.61
N ALA A 270 14.37 4.18 10.37
CA ALA A 270 13.89 5.03 9.29
C ALA A 270 12.42 4.79 8.95
N ALA A 271 11.95 3.53 8.98
CA ALA A 271 10.55 3.19 8.75
C ALA A 271 9.61 3.66 9.87
N GLU A 272 10.13 3.72 11.11
CA GLU A 272 9.42 4.16 12.31
C GLU A 272 9.61 5.67 12.61
N GLY A 273 10.41 6.37 11.80
CA GLY A 273 10.70 7.79 11.93
C GLY A 273 9.44 8.66 11.91
N GLU A 274 9.43 9.72 12.72
CA GLU A 274 8.26 10.58 12.97
C GLU A 274 7.01 9.75 13.36
N GLY A 275 7.20 8.76 14.24
CA GLY A 275 6.12 7.87 14.66
C GLY A 275 5.57 6.98 13.55
N GLY A 276 6.35 6.75 12.47
CA GLY A 276 6.01 5.95 11.30
C GLY A 276 5.39 6.73 10.13
N TRP A 277 5.41 8.07 10.18
CA TRP A 277 4.86 8.95 9.14
C TRP A 277 5.92 9.49 8.17
N GLN A 278 7.20 9.46 8.54
CA GLN A 278 8.26 10.08 7.76
C GLN A 278 8.35 9.52 6.33
N LEU A 279 8.42 8.19 6.18
CA LEU A 279 8.52 7.56 4.85
C LEU A 279 7.24 7.64 4.01
N PRO A 280 6.02 7.48 4.57
CA PRO A 280 4.79 7.75 3.83
C PRO A 280 4.73 9.19 3.31
N ARG A 281 5.12 10.19 4.11
CA ARG A 281 5.18 11.59 3.67
C ARG A 281 6.09 11.77 2.46
N ILE A 282 7.26 11.13 2.50
CA ILE A 282 8.22 11.15 1.39
C ILE A 282 7.65 10.43 0.15
N ASP A 283 7.17 9.20 0.30
CA ASP A 283 6.79 8.38 -0.84
C ASP A 283 5.54 8.92 -1.55
N ILE A 284 4.52 9.29 -0.78
CA ILE A 284 3.27 9.85 -1.31
C ILE A 284 3.47 11.31 -1.70
N GLY A 285 4.24 12.09 -0.94
CA GLY A 285 4.56 13.48 -1.29
C GLY A 285 5.27 13.57 -2.63
N ASN A 286 6.30 12.76 -2.86
CA ASN A 286 6.98 12.70 -4.16
C ASN A 286 6.03 12.25 -5.29
N ALA A 287 5.03 11.40 -5.00
CA ALA A 287 4.03 11.01 -5.99
C ALA A 287 3.07 12.16 -6.34
N VAL A 288 2.72 13.00 -5.38
CA VAL A 288 1.94 14.24 -5.59
C VAL A 288 2.75 15.25 -6.39
N GLU A 289 4.02 15.46 -6.03
CA GLU A 289 4.91 16.36 -6.77
C GLU A 289 5.09 15.92 -8.22
N ALA A 290 5.35 14.64 -8.47
CA ALA A 290 5.45 14.10 -9.83
C ALA A 290 4.14 14.28 -10.63
N ALA A 291 2.98 14.10 -10.00
CA ALA A 291 1.69 14.35 -10.65
C ALA A 291 1.48 15.83 -10.98
N LEU A 292 1.95 16.74 -10.12
CA LEU A 292 1.91 18.19 -10.36
C LEU A 292 2.90 18.62 -11.46
N GLU A 293 4.05 17.96 -11.58
CA GLU A 293 4.99 18.19 -12.69
C GLU A 293 4.40 17.76 -14.03
N GLU A 294 3.69 16.63 -14.07
CA GLU A 294 3.03 16.14 -15.28
C GLU A 294 1.79 16.98 -15.65
N SER A 295 1.05 17.45 -14.64
CA SER A 295 -0.16 18.26 -14.87
C SER A 295 -0.36 19.32 -13.79
N ALA A 296 0.37 20.43 -13.93
CA ALA A 296 0.34 21.53 -12.96
C ALA A 296 -1.04 22.17 -12.76
N LEU A 297 -1.95 21.99 -13.72
CA LEU A 297 -3.30 22.56 -13.74
C LEU A 297 -4.40 21.51 -13.46
N ALA A 298 -4.04 20.24 -13.24
CA ALA A 298 -5.02 19.21 -12.88
C ALA A 298 -5.73 19.54 -11.57
N SER A 299 -6.98 19.09 -11.40
CA SER A 299 -7.70 19.31 -10.14
C SER A 299 -7.02 18.56 -8.97
N ASP A 300 -7.27 18.97 -7.73
CA ASP A 300 -6.68 18.29 -6.57
C ASP A 300 -7.10 16.80 -6.48
N LEU A 301 -8.31 16.47 -6.95
CA LEU A 301 -8.76 15.08 -7.05
C LEU A 301 -8.01 14.31 -8.14
N ASP A 302 -7.74 14.94 -9.29
CA ASP A 302 -6.94 14.31 -10.34
C ASP A 302 -5.51 14.07 -9.86
N ILE A 303 -4.93 15.03 -9.11
CA ILE A 303 -3.62 14.87 -8.48
C ILE A 303 -3.63 13.73 -7.45
N LEU A 304 -4.67 13.61 -6.62
CA LEU A 304 -4.82 12.45 -5.72
C LEU A 304 -4.87 11.13 -6.51
N GLN A 305 -5.67 11.05 -7.58
CA GLN A 305 -5.80 9.82 -8.38
C GLN A 305 -4.49 9.45 -9.11
N ALA A 306 -3.75 10.45 -9.58
CA ALA A 306 -2.41 10.27 -10.14
C ALA A 306 -1.42 9.81 -9.07
N ALA A 307 -1.39 10.44 -7.89
CA ALA A 307 -0.55 10.05 -6.77
C ALA A 307 -0.84 8.63 -6.29
N ILE A 308 -2.12 8.22 -6.20
CA ILE A 308 -2.51 6.83 -5.91
C ILE A 308 -1.94 5.88 -6.96
N THR A 309 -2.02 6.25 -8.24
CA THR A 309 -1.51 5.43 -9.34
C THR A 309 0.00 5.23 -9.23
N ILE A 310 0.74 6.30 -8.95
CA ILE A 310 2.20 6.28 -8.77
C ILE A 310 2.61 5.50 -7.50
N HIS A 311 1.95 5.75 -6.36
CA HIS A 311 2.28 5.14 -5.06
C HIS A 311 1.93 3.65 -4.98
N SER A 312 0.71 3.31 -5.39
CA SER A 312 0.11 1.98 -5.18
C SER A 312 0.06 1.12 -6.44
N GLN A 313 0.70 1.55 -7.54
CA GLN A 313 0.68 0.89 -8.84
C GLN A 313 -0.73 0.67 -9.38
N GLY A 314 -1.55 1.72 -9.31
CA GLY A 314 -2.90 1.70 -9.84
C GLY A 314 -3.91 0.93 -8.98
N GLY A 315 -3.87 1.14 -7.66
CA GLY A 315 -4.78 0.52 -6.68
C GLY A 315 -6.23 0.36 -7.18
N ARG A 316 -6.87 -0.75 -6.77
CA ARG A 316 -8.23 -1.13 -7.18
C ARG A 316 -9.23 0.02 -6.95
N GLN A 317 -10.34 0.05 -7.69
CA GLN A 317 -11.36 1.10 -7.56
C GLN A 317 -11.80 1.35 -6.10
N ALA A 318 -12.06 0.29 -5.34
CA ALA A 318 -12.45 0.42 -3.92
C ALA A 318 -11.36 1.02 -2.99
N TYR A 319 -10.09 1.04 -3.42
CA TYR A 319 -9.04 1.78 -2.74
C TYR A 319 -9.16 3.27 -3.07
N ARG A 320 -9.31 3.61 -4.35
CA ARG A 320 -9.48 4.97 -4.85
C ARG A 320 -10.70 5.66 -4.23
N ASP A 321 -11.85 4.97 -4.21
CA ASP A 321 -13.09 5.51 -3.65
C ASP A 321 -12.94 5.86 -2.15
N ARG A 322 -12.22 5.02 -1.39
CA ARG A 322 -11.97 5.26 0.03
C ARG A 322 -10.98 6.40 0.25
N ALA A 323 -9.92 6.48 -0.55
CA ALA A 323 -8.95 7.56 -0.47
C ALA A 323 -9.61 8.90 -0.83
N GLU A 324 -10.45 8.93 -1.86
CA GLU A 324 -11.22 10.11 -2.25
C GLU A 324 -12.18 10.57 -1.12
N GLY A 325 -12.85 9.63 -0.46
CA GLY A 325 -13.68 9.92 0.72
C GLY A 325 -12.88 10.63 1.81
N TYR A 326 -11.77 10.04 2.25
CA TYR A 326 -10.93 10.66 3.28
C TYR A 326 -10.31 11.97 2.84
N PHE A 327 -9.92 12.10 1.58
CA PHE A 327 -9.37 13.34 1.04
C PHE A 327 -10.37 14.50 1.13
N ARG A 328 -11.63 14.26 0.76
CA ARG A 328 -12.70 15.25 0.90
C ARG A 328 -12.94 15.64 2.36
N ASP A 329 -12.94 14.66 3.25
CA ASP A 329 -13.13 14.91 4.69
C ASP A 329 -11.99 15.76 5.26
N LEU A 330 -10.74 15.44 4.94
CA LEU A 330 -9.55 16.19 5.38
C LEU A 330 -9.55 17.63 4.87
N ARG A 331 -9.88 17.81 3.59
CA ARG A 331 -10.00 19.15 2.99
C ARG A 331 -11.11 19.97 3.64
N ALA A 332 -12.29 19.38 3.86
CA ALA A 332 -13.40 20.05 4.52
C ALA A 332 -13.03 20.50 5.94
N ARG A 333 -12.29 19.67 6.70
CA ARG A 333 -11.78 20.04 8.03
C ARG A 333 -10.81 21.22 7.97
N ARG A 334 -9.88 21.24 7.01
CA ARG A 334 -8.97 22.37 6.79
C ARG A 334 -9.72 23.65 6.46
N GLU A 335 -10.71 23.59 5.57
CA GLU A 335 -11.55 24.74 5.19
C GLU A 335 -12.38 25.25 6.39
N ALA A 336 -12.73 24.37 7.33
CA ALA A 336 -13.39 24.72 8.59
C ALA A 336 -12.43 25.25 9.69
N GLY A 337 -11.13 25.37 9.41
CA GLY A 337 -10.12 25.85 10.37
C GLY A 337 -9.62 24.80 11.36
N ASP A 338 -9.90 23.51 11.13
CA ASP A 338 -9.38 22.37 11.90
C ASP A 338 -8.48 21.49 11.01
N PRO A 339 -7.31 21.97 10.56
CA PRO A 339 -6.45 21.21 9.68
C PRO A 339 -5.96 19.93 10.38
N TRP A 340 -6.07 18.81 9.69
CA TRP A 340 -5.44 17.58 10.14
C TRP A 340 -3.91 17.70 10.07
N SER A 341 -3.22 17.19 11.09
CA SER A 341 -1.77 17.08 11.13
C SER A 341 -1.34 15.63 11.38
N PHE A 342 -0.10 15.33 11.00
CA PHE A 342 0.50 14.03 11.28
C PHE A 342 0.59 13.81 12.80
N PRO A 343 0.15 12.65 13.32
CA PRO A 343 0.35 12.30 14.72
C PRO A 343 1.84 12.36 15.10
N GLY A 344 2.19 13.25 16.04
CA GLY A 344 3.56 13.42 16.54
C GLY A 344 4.37 14.55 15.88
N ALA A 345 3.76 15.33 14.99
CA ALA A 345 4.27 16.63 14.53
C ALA A 345 3.88 17.77 15.48
#